data_AF-A0A8K1RD77-F1
#
_entry.id   AF-A0A8K1RD77-F1
#
_cell.length_a   1.000
_cell.length_b   1.000
_cell.length_c   1.000
_cell.angle_alpha   90.00
_cell.angle_beta   90.00
_cell.angle_gamma   90.00
#
_symmetry.space_group_name_H-M   'P 1'
#
loop_
_entity.id
_entity.type
_entity.pdbx_description
1 polymer ?
#
loop_
_entity_poly.entity_id
_entity_poly.type
_entity_poly.pdbx_seq_one_letter_code
_entity_poly.pdbx_strand_id
1 'polypeptide(L)'
;QMWPFKYNLMQQTVSENFINNLLDTISVSCIFFTSKVKTLLNMKNSQVTKAFNTLVETSEAIRLLDLNNKTFANEDIKWSQWLAGLIDGDGSFLLSKKGYASLEITMDIRDEHALQIVKNVYGGSIKLRSGAKALRYRLHHKSGLLKLIKDVNGHIRNSHRLVQLNKICHKYEIIFIFPEKLTFNNGWLSGFFDACGSLDYKFIDNNTKPLLIVTVTHKLYDLVLEFKEIFGGEIHLNRGRNCFTWSLDSEDNLLKFLDYVKIFPIRSARRKRLFLIPEFFRVYDLESYKASEGSILGKVWSRFTTKFNRSFHTMSCNLENIKKISSNSIIEKNIEIYISEPSQTKILNLTSTNTSSTPTPTPSSHKNLNPSTSNNLVIWGSFSNFAIYKGRITTQVSEMYQFNNYPRSVIIGLLLSDAWLIYSSKGAITPRIGFKQSLDKFYYFFKVFSIFSPFCQSFPSLIIGRRNITRTYGLNFYTRSLPCLKILHKMFYSNNKKVVPQEIYHYLDPVALAHWTSGDGQQREYGLVLCTDSFTIQDVVRLVNVLILRYNFKCFIRTNNTGHNRIYISEKSMDDLRTIVSPYMEASMLYKLNYVSK
;
A
#
# COMPACT_ATOMS: atom_id res chain seq x y z
N GLN A 1 59.80 -37.89 29.26
CA GLN A 1 61.27 -37.73 29.25
C GLN A 1 61.62 -36.36 28.69
N MET A 2 62.75 -35.78 29.15
CA MET A 2 63.37 -34.54 28.67
C MET A 2 62.63 -33.20 28.89
N TRP A 3 63.47 -32.17 28.99
CA TRP A 3 63.34 -30.74 29.36
C TRP A 3 64.51 -30.04 28.60
N PRO A 4 64.84 -28.75 28.79
CA PRO A 4 64.04 -27.52 28.74
C PRO A 4 64.73 -26.43 27.87
N PHE A 5 64.22 -25.18 27.83
CA PHE A 5 65.08 -23.97 27.73
C PHE A 5 64.40 -22.73 28.35
N LYS A 6 65.10 -21.58 28.32
CA LYS A 6 65.47 -20.81 29.52
C LYS A 6 66.19 -19.49 29.14
N TYR A 7 66.25 -18.53 30.08
CA TYR A 7 66.99 -17.25 30.03
C TYR A 7 66.42 -16.17 29.06
N ASN A 8 66.57 -14.86 29.30
CA ASN A 8 67.17 -14.13 30.45
C ASN A 8 66.47 -12.78 30.78
N LEU A 9 66.91 -12.13 31.87
CA LEU A 9 66.58 -10.75 32.26
C LEU A 9 67.22 -9.70 31.32
N MET A 10 66.68 -8.47 31.30
CA MET A 10 67.38 -7.29 31.86
C MET A 10 66.46 -6.06 32.04
N GLN A 11 67.01 -5.02 32.68
CA GLN A 11 66.36 -3.84 33.26
C GLN A 11 67.27 -2.63 33.00
N GLN A 12 66.73 -1.43 32.70
CA GLN A 12 67.14 -0.10 33.24
C GLN A 12 66.79 1.13 32.36
N THR A 13 66.30 2.17 33.06
CA THR A 13 66.49 3.64 32.91
C THR A 13 66.24 4.41 31.60
N VAL A 14 65.82 5.67 31.81
CA VAL A 14 65.53 6.73 30.83
C VAL A 14 66.77 7.60 30.58
N SER A 15 66.85 8.27 29.43
CA SER A 15 67.78 9.40 29.18
C SER A 15 67.01 10.65 28.70
N GLU A 16 67.44 11.84 29.11
CA GLU A 16 66.63 13.08 29.08
C GLU A 16 66.37 13.69 27.68
N ASN A 17 67.04 13.20 26.63
CA ASN A 17 66.85 13.68 25.24
C ASN A 17 65.44 13.43 24.64
N PHE A 18 64.52 12.80 25.37
CA PHE A 18 63.14 12.60 24.92
C PHE A 18 62.23 13.82 25.14
N ILE A 19 62.56 14.72 26.08
CA ILE A 19 61.66 15.82 26.46
C ILE A 19 61.55 16.89 25.36
N ASN A 20 62.67 17.24 24.70
CA ASN A 20 62.65 18.27 23.65
C ASN A 20 61.94 17.82 22.36
N ASN A 21 61.88 16.52 22.06
CA ASN A 21 61.07 15.99 20.95
C ASN A 21 59.56 15.93 21.27
N LEU A 22 59.18 16.02 22.54
CA LEU A 22 57.78 15.89 22.97
C LEU A 22 56.96 17.14 22.62
N LEU A 23 57.53 18.34 22.73
CA LEU A 23 56.84 19.61 22.44
C LEU A 23 56.54 19.80 20.94
N ASP A 24 57.50 19.49 20.07
CA ASP A 24 57.28 19.52 18.62
C ASP A 24 56.29 18.44 18.16
N THR A 25 56.35 17.25 18.78
CA THR A 25 55.36 16.17 18.52
C THR A 25 53.95 16.58 18.96
N ILE A 26 53.79 17.28 20.09
CA ILE A 26 52.49 17.77 20.56
C ILE A 26 51.88 18.75 19.54
N SER A 27 52.67 19.71 19.05
CA SER A 27 52.22 20.70 18.05
C SER A 27 51.74 20.07 16.73
N VAL A 28 52.34 18.97 16.29
CA VAL A 28 51.92 18.24 15.07
C VAL A 28 50.73 17.30 15.35
N SER A 29 50.65 16.71 16.55
CA SER A 29 49.61 15.73 16.90
C SER A 29 48.18 16.32 16.95
N CYS A 30 48.04 17.57 17.37
CA CYS A 30 46.74 18.24 17.54
C CYS A 30 45.99 18.50 16.22
N ILE A 31 46.67 18.53 15.07
CA ILE A 31 46.07 18.88 13.78
C ILE A 31 45.53 17.65 13.02
N PHE A 32 46.02 16.43 13.31
CA PHE A 32 45.70 15.24 12.52
C PHE A 32 44.74 14.22 13.16
N PHE A 33 44.42 14.32 14.46
CA PHE A 33 43.66 13.25 15.14
C PHE A 33 42.13 13.37 15.13
N THR A 34 41.56 14.54 14.81
CA THR A 34 40.10 14.73 14.66
C THR A 34 39.52 13.94 13.47
N SER A 35 40.34 13.62 12.47
CA SER A 35 39.93 12.88 11.26
C SER A 35 39.71 11.38 11.49
N LYS A 36 40.48 10.73 12.38
CA LYS A 36 40.49 9.26 12.52
C LYS A 36 39.51 8.68 13.55
N VAL A 37 39.11 9.43 14.58
CA VAL A 37 38.16 8.94 15.60
C VAL A 37 36.78 8.66 14.99
N LYS A 38 36.38 9.42 13.96
CA LYS A 38 35.07 9.30 13.30
C LYS A 38 34.95 8.10 12.35
N THR A 39 36.05 7.41 12.04
CA THR A 39 36.10 6.33 11.04
C THR A 39 36.18 4.92 11.64
N LEU A 40 36.64 4.78 12.89
CA LEU A 40 36.76 3.48 13.56
C LEU A 40 35.47 2.98 14.23
N LEU A 41 34.55 3.88 14.57
CA LEU A 41 33.32 3.55 15.32
C LEU A 41 32.19 2.89 14.49
N ASN A 42 32.33 2.81 13.16
CA ASN A 42 31.25 2.37 12.25
C ASN A 42 31.57 1.09 11.43
N MET A 43 32.70 0.41 11.66
CA MET A 43 33.09 -0.77 10.86
C MET A 43 33.65 -1.96 11.66
N LYS A 44 32.87 -2.46 12.63
CA LYS A 44 32.67 -3.92 12.78
C LYS A 44 31.37 -4.24 13.52
N ASN A 45 30.59 -5.11 12.89
CA ASN A 45 29.20 -5.41 13.25
C ASN A 45 29.12 -6.75 14.03
N SER A 46 27.94 -7.01 14.61
CA SER A 46 27.35 -8.34 14.82
C SER A 46 27.60 -9.11 16.13
N GLN A 47 26.60 -8.98 17.01
CA GLN A 47 25.80 -10.10 17.58
C GLN A 47 26.28 -10.95 18.80
N VAL A 48 25.36 -10.97 19.78
CA VAL A 48 24.73 -12.16 20.42
C VAL A 48 25.24 -12.69 21.78
N THR A 49 24.29 -12.66 22.73
CA THR A 49 24.20 -13.38 24.02
C THR A 49 25.35 -13.32 25.04
N LYS A 50 25.04 -12.70 26.18
CA LYS A 50 24.69 -13.47 27.39
C LYS A 50 23.61 -12.72 28.18
N ALA A 51 22.64 -13.45 28.72
CA ALA A 51 21.68 -12.90 29.67
C ALA A 51 22.19 -13.14 31.10
N PHE A 52 22.10 -12.13 31.97
CA PHE A 52 21.92 -12.29 33.42
C PHE A 52 21.33 -11.00 34.01
N ASN A 53 20.69 -11.14 35.17
CA ASN A 53 19.75 -10.16 35.71
C ASN A 53 20.42 -8.88 36.26
N THR A 54 19.87 -7.71 35.89
CA THR A 54 19.74 -6.55 36.80
C THR A 54 18.40 -5.89 36.55
N LEU A 55 17.62 -5.68 37.61
CA LEU A 55 16.24 -5.19 37.53
C LEU A 55 16.19 -3.68 37.73
N VAL A 56 15.99 -2.93 36.63
CA VAL A 56 15.61 -1.51 36.66
C VAL A 56 14.59 -1.27 35.55
N GLU A 57 13.31 -1.17 35.90
CA GLU A 57 12.27 -0.80 34.96
C GLU A 57 12.29 0.72 34.72
N THR A 58 12.42 1.14 33.46
CA THR A 58 11.97 2.48 33.04
C THR A 58 11.09 2.35 31.82
N SER A 59 9.86 2.85 31.92
CA SER A 59 8.85 2.78 30.86
C SER A 59 9.28 3.52 29.60
N GLU A 60 10.09 4.57 29.72
CA GLU A 60 10.73 5.30 28.62
C GLU A 60 11.58 4.39 27.72
N ALA A 61 12.40 3.49 28.27
CA ALA A 61 13.23 2.60 27.47
C ALA A 61 12.39 1.61 26.64
N ILE A 62 11.33 1.06 27.24
CA ILE A 62 10.37 0.17 26.55
C ILE A 62 9.60 0.96 25.48
N ARG A 63 9.21 2.20 25.77
CA ARG A 63 8.48 3.08 24.85
C ARG A 63 9.33 3.52 23.66
N LEU A 64 10.62 3.79 23.86
CA LEU A 64 11.58 4.09 22.79
C LEU A 64 11.87 2.85 21.93
N LEU A 65 11.99 1.67 22.54
CA LEU A 65 12.10 0.40 21.79
C LEU A 65 10.85 0.12 20.96
N ASP A 66 9.65 0.33 21.50
CA ASP A 66 8.38 0.13 20.80
C ASP A 66 8.14 1.18 19.69
N LEU A 67 8.54 2.45 19.91
CA LEU A 67 8.56 3.48 18.87
C LEU A 67 9.56 3.18 17.74
N ASN A 68 10.76 2.70 18.09
CA ASN A 68 11.74 2.25 17.10
C ASN A 68 11.24 1.03 16.33
N ASN A 69 10.68 0.02 17.00
CA ASN A 69 10.08 -1.13 16.34
C ASN A 69 8.93 -0.73 15.40
N LYS A 70 8.12 0.27 15.77
CA LYS A 70 7.04 0.81 14.92
C LYS A 70 7.55 1.65 13.76
N THR A 71 8.65 2.38 13.91
CA THR A 71 9.26 3.12 12.78
C THR A 71 9.96 2.17 11.82
N PHE A 72 10.78 1.23 12.31
CA PHE A 72 11.39 0.17 11.48
C PHE A 72 10.34 -0.66 10.75
N ALA A 73 9.29 -1.14 11.42
CA ALA A 73 8.21 -1.89 10.75
C ALA A 73 7.49 -1.06 9.68
N ASN A 74 7.29 0.24 9.89
CA ASN A 74 6.72 1.12 8.87
C ASN A 74 7.69 1.36 7.69
N GLU A 75 9.00 1.43 7.93
CA GLU A 75 10.00 1.52 6.86
C GLU A 75 10.14 0.22 6.07
N ASP A 76 10.09 -0.94 6.73
CA ASP A 76 10.04 -2.27 6.09
C ASP A 76 8.80 -2.41 5.20
N ILE A 77 7.63 -1.95 5.67
CA ILE A 77 6.39 -1.92 4.86
C ILE A 77 6.55 -0.97 3.67
N LYS A 78 7.07 0.25 3.87
CA LYS A 78 7.33 1.22 2.77
C LYS A 78 8.30 0.64 1.73
N TRP A 79 9.35 -0.03 2.17
CA TRP A 79 10.33 -0.70 1.31
C TRP A 79 9.69 -1.84 0.52
N SER A 80 8.91 -2.70 1.18
CA SER A 80 8.24 -3.85 0.57
C SER A 80 7.18 -3.44 -0.46
N GLN A 81 6.42 -2.38 -0.17
CA GLN A 81 5.48 -1.77 -1.12
C GLN A 81 6.20 -1.20 -2.34
N TRP A 82 7.28 -0.44 -2.15
CA TRP A 82 8.11 0.07 -3.25
C TRP A 82 8.68 -1.07 -4.11
N LEU A 83 9.20 -2.13 -3.50
CA LEU A 83 9.76 -3.26 -4.22
C LEU A 83 8.70 -4.01 -5.05
N ALA A 84 7.49 -4.17 -4.51
CA ALA A 84 6.38 -4.76 -5.25
C ALA A 84 6.01 -3.91 -6.50
N GLY A 85 5.93 -2.59 -6.36
CA GLY A 85 5.71 -1.68 -7.48
C GLY A 85 6.79 -1.78 -8.56
N LEU A 86 8.06 -1.86 -8.18
CA LEU A 86 9.17 -2.03 -9.12
C LEU A 86 9.07 -3.37 -9.89
N ILE A 87 8.65 -4.44 -9.22
CA ILE A 87 8.45 -5.76 -9.82
C ILE A 87 7.22 -5.78 -10.74
N ASP A 88 6.19 -5.00 -10.45
CA ASP A 88 4.97 -4.88 -11.27
C ASP A 88 5.20 -4.21 -12.63
N GLY A 89 6.16 -3.30 -12.72
CA GLY A 89 6.69 -2.78 -13.98
C GLY A 89 7.74 -3.72 -14.60
N ASP A 90 8.98 -3.60 -14.12
CA ASP A 90 10.20 -4.13 -14.76
C ASP A 90 10.63 -5.53 -14.28
N GLY A 91 9.90 -6.11 -13.31
CA GLY A 91 10.13 -7.46 -12.80
C GLY A 91 9.55 -8.58 -13.66
N SER A 92 9.88 -9.82 -13.34
CA SER A 92 9.24 -11.03 -13.87
C SER A 92 9.56 -12.22 -12.98
N PHE A 93 8.53 -12.81 -12.38
CA PHE A 93 8.66 -14.07 -11.64
C PHE A 93 8.67 -15.25 -12.63
N LEU A 94 9.66 -16.14 -12.49
CA LEU A 94 9.94 -17.22 -13.43
C LEU A 94 9.95 -18.57 -12.70
N LEU A 95 9.20 -19.54 -13.21
CA LEU A 95 9.23 -20.94 -12.78
C LEU A 95 9.52 -21.83 -13.99
N SER A 96 10.64 -22.55 -13.95
CA SER A 96 11.09 -23.43 -15.03
C SER A 96 10.41 -24.80 -14.99
N LYS A 97 10.40 -25.53 -16.12
CA LYS A 97 9.88 -26.91 -16.21
C LYS A 97 10.55 -27.89 -15.23
N LYS A 98 11.82 -27.66 -14.87
CA LYS A 98 12.56 -28.43 -13.86
C LYS A 98 12.30 -27.96 -12.41
N GLY A 99 11.32 -27.08 -12.21
CA GLY A 99 10.91 -26.61 -10.89
C GLY A 99 11.80 -25.53 -10.25
N TYR A 100 12.87 -25.06 -10.90
CA TYR A 100 13.65 -23.91 -10.39
C TYR A 100 12.83 -22.63 -10.53
N ALA A 101 12.67 -21.90 -9.43
CA ALA A 101 12.00 -20.60 -9.35
C ALA A 101 13.03 -19.46 -9.26
N SER A 102 12.69 -18.28 -9.76
CA SER A 102 13.54 -17.08 -9.69
C SER A 102 12.77 -15.79 -9.98
N LEU A 103 13.37 -14.66 -9.61
CA LEU A 103 12.96 -13.32 -10.04
C LEU A 103 14.03 -12.72 -10.96
N GLU A 104 13.58 -12.11 -12.06
CA GLU A 104 14.39 -11.20 -12.90
C GLU A 104 13.80 -9.79 -12.82
N ILE A 105 14.63 -8.75 -12.73
CA ILE A 105 14.22 -7.34 -12.90
C ILE A 105 15.20 -6.70 -13.90
N THR A 106 14.72 -5.96 -14.89
CA THR A 106 15.58 -5.31 -15.91
C THR A 106 15.26 -3.83 -16.04
N MET A 107 16.22 -2.96 -15.69
CA MET A 107 16.10 -1.49 -15.72
C MET A 107 17.14 -0.85 -16.64
N ASP A 108 17.02 0.45 -16.91
CA ASP A 108 18.05 1.24 -17.59
C ASP A 108 19.37 1.22 -16.80
N ILE A 109 20.51 1.29 -17.48
CA ILE A 109 21.84 1.32 -16.85
C ILE A 109 22.01 2.48 -15.86
N ARG A 110 21.33 3.62 -16.07
CA ARG A 110 21.33 4.79 -15.18
C ARG A 110 20.66 4.52 -13.82
N ASP A 111 19.85 3.48 -13.74
CA ASP A 111 19.06 3.11 -12.56
C ASP A 111 19.71 2.00 -11.73
N GLU A 112 20.99 1.69 -11.99
CA GLU A 112 21.78 0.67 -11.26
C GLU A 112 21.58 0.71 -9.74
N HIS A 113 21.55 1.92 -9.18
CA HIS A 113 21.37 2.18 -7.75
C HIS A 113 20.12 1.46 -7.18
N ALA A 114 18.98 1.49 -7.87
CA ALA A 114 17.78 0.80 -7.43
C ALA A 114 17.98 -0.72 -7.36
N LEU A 115 18.61 -1.31 -8.38
CA LEU A 115 18.92 -2.74 -8.41
C LEU A 115 19.95 -3.15 -7.35
N GLN A 116 20.98 -2.32 -7.08
CA GLN A 116 21.99 -2.60 -6.06
C GLN A 116 21.39 -2.60 -4.65
N ILE A 117 20.43 -1.72 -4.32
CA ILE A 117 19.74 -1.78 -3.02
C ILE A 117 18.97 -3.11 -2.88
N VAL A 118 18.21 -3.52 -3.92
CA VAL A 118 17.48 -4.81 -3.90
C VAL A 118 18.46 -5.98 -3.72
N LYS A 119 19.57 -5.99 -4.46
CA LYS A 119 20.63 -6.99 -4.32
C LYS A 119 21.24 -7.02 -2.91
N ASN A 120 21.40 -5.87 -2.25
CA ASN A 120 21.94 -5.81 -0.89
C ASN A 120 20.98 -6.40 0.16
N VAL A 121 19.66 -6.35 -0.07
CA VAL A 121 18.64 -6.88 0.87
C VAL A 121 18.35 -8.37 0.63
N TYR A 122 18.47 -8.87 -0.61
CA TYR A 122 18.06 -10.23 -1.01
C TYR A 122 19.17 -11.08 -1.66
N GLY A 123 20.39 -10.57 -1.82
CA GLY A 123 21.48 -11.23 -2.51
C GLY A 123 21.27 -11.29 -4.04
N GLY A 124 21.73 -12.35 -4.70
CA GLY A 124 21.59 -12.51 -6.15
C GLY A 124 22.67 -11.78 -6.95
N SER A 125 22.41 -11.50 -8.23
CA SER A 125 23.40 -10.95 -9.16
C SER A 125 22.82 -9.89 -10.08
N ILE A 126 23.64 -8.90 -10.46
CA ILE A 126 23.32 -7.90 -11.50
C ILE A 126 24.31 -8.10 -12.65
N LYS A 127 23.82 -8.11 -13.89
CA LYS A 127 24.64 -8.21 -15.11
C LYS A 127 24.05 -7.33 -16.21
N LEU A 128 24.89 -6.80 -17.10
CA LEU A 128 24.45 -6.10 -18.31
C LEU A 128 23.58 -7.01 -19.20
N ARG A 129 22.64 -6.42 -19.92
CA ARG A 129 21.90 -7.07 -21.02
C ARG A 129 22.66 -6.85 -22.33
N SER A 130 23.05 -7.94 -23.00
CA SER A 130 23.62 -7.84 -24.35
C SER A 130 22.63 -7.16 -25.29
N GLY A 131 23.13 -6.27 -26.16
CA GLY A 131 22.33 -5.49 -27.12
C GLY A 131 21.50 -4.33 -26.53
N ALA A 132 21.59 -4.03 -25.23
CA ALA A 132 20.79 -2.96 -24.61
C ALA A 132 21.58 -2.14 -23.57
N LYS A 133 21.27 -0.85 -23.43
CA LYS A 133 21.76 0.02 -22.34
C LYS A 133 21.03 -0.25 -21.01
N ALA A 134 20.97 -1.52 -20.62
CA ALA A 134 20.14 -2.00 -19.50
C ALA A 134 20.90 -2.97 -18.58
N LEU A 135 20.57 -2.90 -17.29
CA LEU A 135 21.05 -3.81 -16.25
C LEU A 135 19.94 -4.77 -15.84
N ARG A 136 20.32 -6.03 -15.64
CA ARG A 136 19.43 -7.11 -15.23
C ARG A 136 19.86 -7.67 -13.89
N TYR A 137 19.01 -7.51 -12.89
CA TYR A 137 19.05 -8.23 -11.63
C TYR A 137 18.42 -9.62 -11.76
N ARG A 138 19.01 -10.62 -11.09
CA ARG A 138 18.54 -12.01 -11.03
C ARG A 138 18.73 -12.61 -9.65
N LEU A 139 17.65 -13.16 -9.13
CA LEU A 139 17.56 -13.85 -7.83
C LEU A 139 17.14 -15.31 -8.04
N HIS A 140 18.09 -16.24 -7.95
CA HIS A 140 17.88 -17.67 -8.20
C HIS A 140 17.99 -18.56 -6.93
N HIS A 141 18.62 -18.08 -5.85
CA HIS A 141 18.87 -18.91 -4.68
C HIS A 141 17.65 -18.90 -3.73
N LYS A 142 17.32 -20.06 -3.16
CA LYS A 142 16.02 -20.30 -2.50
C LYS A 142 15.75 -19.36 -1.32
N SER A 143 16.71 -19.13 -0.43
CA SER A 143 16.51 -18.32 0.79
C SER A 143 16.19 -16.85 0.49
N GLY A 144 16.99 -16.17 -0.33
CA GLY A 144 16.72 -14.78 -0.74
C GLY A 144 15.41 -14.64 -1.52
N LEU A 145 15.07 -15.61 -2.37
CA LEU A 145 13.80 -15.61 -3.09
C LEU A 145 12.59 -15.78 -2.16
N LEU A 146 12.67 -16.67 -1.17
CA LEU A 146 11.61 -16.85 -0.16
C LEU A 146 11.46 -15.61 0.73
N LYS A 147 12.56 -14.97 1.12
CA LYS A 147 12.53 -13.68 1.84
C LYS A 147 11.82 -12.61 1.00
N LEU A 148 12.22 -12.42 -0.25
CA LEU A 148 11.59 -11.44 -1.15
C LEU A 148 10.10 -11.72 -1.34
N ILE A 149 9.70 -12.98 -1.51
CA ILE A 149 8.29 -13.35 -1.66
C ILE A 149 7.51 -13.04 -0.38
N LYS A 150 8.05 -13.34 0.81
CA LYS A 150 7.40 -12.99 2.08
C LYS A 150 7.12 -11.49 2.17
N ASP A 151 8.06 -10.67 1.72
CA ASP A 151 7.98 -9.20 1.81
C ASP A 151 6.97 -8.61 0.79
N VAL A 152 6.89 -9.11 -0.45
CA VAL A 152 6.04 -8.51 -1.51
C VAL A 152 4.66 -9.18 -1.70
N ASN A 153 4.40 -10.31 -1.04
CA ASN A 153 3.11 -11.00 -1.09
C ASN A 153 2.01 -10.16 -0.42
N GLY A 154 0.90 -9.92 -1.11
CA GLY A 154 -0.10 -8.91 -0.69
C GLY A 154 0.23 -7.46 -1.09
N HIS A 155 1.31 -7.22 -1.85
CA HIS A 155 1.66 -5.90 -2.39
C HIS A 155 1.79 -5.86 -3.92
N ILE A 156 2.07 -6.98 -4.57
CA ILE A 156 2.02 -7.14 -6.04
C ILE A 156 0.60 -6.89 -6.57
N ARG A 157 0.45 -6.15 -7.69
CA ARG A 157 -0.83 -5.72 -8.28
C ARG A 157 -1.05 -6.13 -9.73
N ASN A 158 0.00 -6.20 -10.54
CA ASN A 158 -0.15 -6.46 -11.98
C ASN A 158 -0.68 -7.88 -12.18
N SER A 159 -1.79 -8.04 -12.91
CA SER A 159 -2.47 -9.34 -13.09
C SER A 159 -1.55 -10.43 -13.65
N HIS A 160 -0.59 -10.07 -14.51
CA HIS A 160 0.42 -11.00 -15.00
C HIS A 160 1.42 -11.40 -13.90
N ARG A 161 1.86 -10.46 -13.04
CA ARG A 161 2.76 -10.76 -11.91
C ARG A 161 2.06 -11.56 -10.81
N LEU A 162 0.80 -11.27 -10.51
CA LEU A 162 -0.04 -12.06 -9.60
C LEU A 162 -0.07 -13.54 -10.03
N VAL A 163 -0.32 -13.82 -11.32
CA VAL A 163 -0.31 -15.18 -11.87
C VAL A 163 1.09 -15.83 -11.83
N GLN A 164 2.17 -15.08 -12.10
CA GLN A 164 3.53 -15.60 -12.00
C GLN A 164 3.94 -15.89 -10.55
N LEU A 165 3.58 -15.02 -9.60
CA LEU A 165 3.88 -15.16 -8.17
C LEU A 165 3.10 -16.32 -7.55
N ASN A 166 1.80 -16.43 -7.82
CA ASN A 166 0.95 -17.51 -7.29
C ASN A 166 1.53 -18.90 -7.62
N LYS A 167 2.06 -19.10 -8.83
CA LYS A 167 2.74 -20.34 -9.23
C LYS A 167 3.98 -20.67 -8.37
N ILE A 168 4.70 -19.66 -7.88
CA ILE A 168 5.85 -19.84 -6.99
C ILE A 168 5.41 -20.01 -5.53
N CYS A 169 4.36 -19.29 -5.10
CA CYS A 169 3.76 -19.47 -3.77
C CYS A 169 3.23 -20.89 -3.58
N HIS A 170 2.41 -21.39 -4.52
CA HIS A 170 1.91 -22.77 -4.54
C HIS A 170 3.04 -23.80 -4.49
N LYS A 171 4.11 -23.61 -5.29
CA LYS A 171 5.30 -24.49 -5.27
C LYS A 171 5.98 -24.60 -3.89
N TYR A 172 5.95 -23.52 -3.10
CA TYR A 172 6.64 -23.43 -1.81
C TYR A 172 5.67 -23.42 -0.62
N GLU A 173 4.41 -23.82 -0.83
CA GLU A 173 3.37 -23.90 0.20
C GLU A 173 3.12 -22.57 0.96
N ILE A 174 3.39 -21.45 0.28
CA ILE A 174 3.15 -20.10 0.79
C ILE A 174 1.70 -19.70 0.50
N ILE A 175 0.98 -19.24 1.52
CA ILE A 175 -0.35 -18.65 1.37
C ILE A 175 -0.23 -17.39 0.51
N PHE A 176 -0.83 -17.41 -0.68
CA PHE A 176 -0.86 -16.27 -1.60
C PHE A 176 -1.85 -15.21 -1.12
N ILE A 177 -1.44 -13.95 -1.10
CA ILE A 177 -2.23 -12.81 -0.59
C ILE A 177 -2.46 -11.82 -1.73
N PHE A 178 -3.73 -11.48 -1.98
CA PHE A 178 -4.12 -10.42 -2.91
C PHE A 178 -3.89 -9.02 -2.30
N PRO A 179 -3.53 -8.01 -3.10
CA PRO A 179 -3.34 -6.65 -2.61
C PRO A 179 -4.66 -5.99 -2.22
N GLU A 180 -4.63 -5.13 -1.20
CA GLU A 180 -5.71 -4.18 -0.93
C GLU A 180 -5.76 -3.07 -2.00
N LYS A 181 -6.89 -2.35 -2.12
CA LYS A 181 -6.99 -1.19 -3.03
C LYS A 181 -5.89 -0.15 -2.75
N LEU A 182 -5.32 0.45 -3.80
CA LEU A 182 -4.29 1.47 -3.63
C LEU A 182 -4.85 2.72 -2.93
N THR A 183 -4.04 3.35 -2.09
CA THR A 183 -4.37 4.61 -1.40
C THR A 183 -3.19 5.57 -1.48
N PHE A 184 -3.40 6.85 -1.16
CA PHE A 184 -2.33 7.85 -1.11
C PHE A 184 -1.20 7.47 -0.14
N ASN A 185 -1.53 6.75 0.95
CA ASN A 185 -0.59 6.32 1.98
C ASN A 185 0.04 4.95 1.68
N ASN A 186 0.34 4.65 0.41
CA ASN A 186 0.95 3.38 -0.01
C ASN A 186 2.13 3.60 -0.97
N GLY A 187 3.30 3.04 -0.64
CA GLY A 187 4.56 3.24 -1.36
C GLY A 187 4.65 2.55 -2.73
N TRP A 188 3.67 1.74 -3.11
CA TRP A 188 3.70 0.95 -4.34
C TRP A 188 3.89 1.82 -5.61
N LEU A 189 3.22 2.98 -5.71
CA LEU A 189 3.34 3.83 -6.90
C LEU A 189 4.76 4.40 -7.04
N SER A 190 5.47 4.70 -5.94
CA SER A 190 6.86 5.18 -6.01
C SER A 190 7.80 4.17 -6.69
N GLY A 191 7.58 2.86 -6.46
CA GLY A 191 8.34 1.79 -7.12
C GLY A 191 7.88 1.52 -8.55
N PHE A 192 6.58 1.57 -8.82
CA PHE A 192 6.05 1.44 -10.18
C PHE A 192 6.48 2.62 -11.07
N PHE A 193 6.65 3.81 -10.48
CA PHE A 193 7.21 4.99 -11.16
C PHE A 193 8.71 4.84 -11.45
N ASP A 194 9.47 4.21 -10.54
CA ASP A 194 10.88 3.87 -10.78
C ASP A 194 11.08 2.94 -12.00
N ALA A 195 10.07 2.15 -12.37
CA ALA A 195 10.02 1.39 -13.62
C ALA A 195 9.44 2.23 -14.78
N CYS A 196 8.12 2.48 -14.74
CA CYS A 196 7.33 2.92 -15.90
C CYS A 196 7.00 4.42 -15.94
N GLY A 197 7.51 5.22 -15.00
CA GLY A 197 7.25 6.66 -14.91
C GLY A 197 8.22 7.52 -15.70
N SER A 198 7.77 8.70 -16.14
CA SER A 198 8.62 9.80 -16.60
C SER A 198 8.14 11.16 -16.08
N LEU A 199 9.06 12.11 -16.00
CA LEU A 199 8.79 13.53 -15.82
C LEU A 199 9.55 14.28 -16.90
N ASP A 200 8.81 14.99 -17.76
CA ASP A 200 9.31 15.79 -18.87
C ASP A 200 8.51 17.10 -18.93
N TYR A 201 8.99 18.11 -19.67
CA TYR A 201 8.17 19.26 -20.05
C TYR A 201 8.08 19.36 -21.57
N LYS A 202 7.01 19.98 -22.07
CA LYS A 202 6.75 20.20 -23.50
C LYS A 202 6.34 21.64 -23.69
N PHE A 203 6.73 22.26 -24.80
CA PHE A 203 6.12 23.54 -25.16
C PHE A 203 4.77 23.32 -25.87
N ILE A 204 3.84 24.23 -25.60
CA ILE A 204 2.49 24.32 -26.14
C ILE A 204 2.35 25.72 -26.76
N ASP A 205 1.26 25.98 -27.48
CA ASP A 205 0.94 27.27 -28.10
C ASP A 205 2.07 27.77 -29.03
N ASN A 206 2.30 27.04 -30.13
CA ASN A 206 3.35 27.32 -31.13
C ASN A 206 4.75 27.53 -30.51
N ASN A 207 5.13 26.64 -29.60
CA ASN A 207 6.37 26.64 -28.82
C ASN A 207 6.55 27.80 -27.82
N THR A 208 5.51 28.60 -27.52
CA THR A 208 5.66 29.78 -26.66
C THR A 208 5.61 29.49 -25.15
N LYS A 209 4.93 28.42 -24.71
CA LYS A 209 4.65 28.16 -23.28
C LYS A 209 5.03 26.74 -22.85
N PRO A 210 5.96 26.54 -21.89
CA PRO A 210 6.29 25.21 -21.38
C PRO A 210 5.26 24.72 -20.36
N LEU A 211 4.83 23.46 -20.50
CA LEU A 211 4.01 22.71 -19.55
C LEU A 211 4.82 21.52 -19.02
N LEU A 212 4.92 21.39 -17.70
CA LEU A 212 5.55 20.25 -17.02
C LEU A 212 4.55 19.10 -16.89
N ILE A 213 4.96 17.86 -17.21
CA ILE A 213 4.07 16.70 -17.25
C ILE A 213 4.73 15.48 -16.59
N VAL A 214 4.12 14.97 -15.53
CA VAL A 214 4.38 13.61 -15.01
C VAL A 214 3.55 12.63 -15.84
N THR A 215 4.15 11.52 -16.28
CA THR A 215 3.43 10.47 -17.02
C THR A 215 3.76 9.07 -16.50
N VAL A 216 2.78 8.16 -16.58
CA VAL A 216 2.98 6.71 -16.43
C VAL A 216 2.20 5.99 -17.51
N THR A 217 2.86 5.12 -18.28
CA THR A 217 2.23 4.37 -19.38
C THR A 217 2.20 2.88 -19.08
N HIS A 218 1.02 2.24 -19.16
CA HIS A 218 0.85 0.82 -18.90
C HIS A 218 -0.26 0.17 -19.75
N LYS A 219 -0.30 -1.17 -19.84
CA LYS A 219 -1.28 -1.92 -20.66
C LYS A 219 -2.60 -2.22 -19.93
N LEU A 220 -2.58 -2.31 -18.59
CA LEU A 220 -3.79 -2.54 -17.80
C LEU A 220 -4.43 -1.18 -17.46
N TYR A 221 -5.69 -0.98 -17.85
CA TYR A 221 -6.44 0.25 -17.57
C TYR A 221 -6.69 0.44 -16.07
N ASP A 222 -7.16 -0.59 -15.39
CA ASP A 222 -7.60 -0.54 -13.98
C ASP A 222 -6.49 -0.02 -13.04
N LEU A 223 -5.25 -0.44 -13.30
CA LEU A 223 -4.07 -0.01 -12.55
C LEU A 223 -3.78 1.49 -12.75
N VAL A 224 -4.03 2.01 -13.95
CA VAL A 224 -3.85 3.42 -14.32
C VAL A 224 -5.03 4.27 -13.81
N LEU A 225 -6.22 3.68 -13.69
CA LEU A 225 -7.39 4.29 -13.08
C LEU A 225 -7.22 4.52 -11.57
N GLU A 226 -6.59 3.59 -10.83
CA GLU A 226 -6.24 3.82 -9.41
C GLU A 226 -5.40 5.10 -9.23
N PHE A 227 -4.54 5.46 -10.19
CA PHE A 227 -3.74 6.69 -10.10
C PHE A 227 -4.58 7.95 -10.28
N LYS A 228 -5.51 7.95 -11.25
CA LYS A 228 -6.44 9.08 -11.45
C LYS A 228 -7.35 9.30 -10.24
N GLU A 229 -7.82 8.24 -9.60
CA GLU A 229 -8.64 8.38 -8.37
C GLU A 229 -7.88 8.98 -7.18
N ILE A 230 -6.57 8.71 -7.05
CA ILE A 230 -5.77 9.16 -5.89
C ILE A 230 -5.15 10.54 -6.13
N PHE A 231 -4.67 10.80 -7.34
CA PHE A 231 -3.84 11.97 -7.67
C PHE A 231 -4.49 12.95 -8.66
N GLY A 232 -5.64 12.61 -9.25
CA GLY A 232 -6.24 13.42 -10.32
C GLY A 232 -5.51 13.23 -11.66
N GLY A 233 -5.51 14.28 -12.49
CA GLY A 233 -4.97 14.21 -13.85
C GLY A 233 -5.84 13.39 -14.81
N GLU A 234 -5.32 13.10 -16.00
CA GLU A 234 -6.08 12.49 -17.09
C GLU A 234 -5.50 11.17 -17.61
N ILE A 235 -6.31 10.40 -18.34
CA ILE A 235 -5.92 9.11 -18.92
C ILE A 235 -6.20 9.10 -20.42
N HIS A 236 -5.14 8.88 -21.20
CA HIS A 236 -5.18 8.86 -22.67
C HIS A 236 -4.89 7.47 -23.22
N LEU A 237 -5.74 6.98 -24.14
CA LEU A 237 -5.54 5.71 -24.85
C LEU A 237 -4.63 5.90 -26.07
N ASN A 238 -3.43 5.33 -26.03
CA ASN A 238 -2.56 5.21 -27.20
C ASN A 238 -3.00 3.99 -28.03
N ARG A 239 -3.89 4.23 -29.01
CA ARG A 239 -4.44 3.20 -29.90
C ARG A 239 -3.36 2.38 -30.60
N GLY A 240 -2.27 3.01 -31.06
CA GLY A 240 -1.20 2.35 -31.83
C GLY A 240 -0.32 1.39 -31.01
N ARG A 241 -0.27 1.54 -29.68
CA ARG A 241 0.49 0.63 -28.78
C ARG A 241 -0.41 -0.23 -27.89
N ASN A 242 -1.74 -0.04 -27.99
CA ASN A 242 -2.76 -0.57 -27.09
C ASN A 242 -2.35 -0.44 -25.62
N CYS A 243 -2.09 0.80 -25.19
CA CYS A 243 -1.73 1.13 -23.82
C CYS A 243 -2.35 2.45 -23.37
N PHE A 244 -2.51 2.59 -22.06
CA PHE A 244 -3.07 3.76 -21.40
C PHE A 244 -1.93 4.58 -20.79
N THR A 245 -1.96 5.89 -20.96
CA THR A 245 -1.02 6.81 -20.30
C THR A 245 -1.81 7.72 -19.37
N TRP A 246 -1.50 7.65 -18.08
CA TRP A 246 -1.94 8.65 -17.11
C TRP A 246 -0.97 9.82 -17.11
N SER A 247 -1.48 11.03 -16.96
CA SER A 247 -0.71 12.27 -16.95
C SER A 247 -1.21 13.27 -15.90
N LEU A 248 -0.26 13.90 -15.19
CA LEU A 248 -0.47 15.08 -14.35
C LEU A 248 0.30 16.26 -14.96
N ASP A 249 -0.36 17.41 -15.03
CA ASP A 249 0.12 18.66 -15.62
C ASP A 249 -0.26 19.90 -14.80
N SER A 250 -1.40 19.86 -14.11
CA SER A 250 -1.81 20.83 -13.07
C SER A 250 -0.80 20.90 -11.93
N GLU A 251 -0.41 22.13 -11.55
CA GLU A 251 0.56 22.43 -10.50
C GLU A 251 0.19 21.81 -9.15
N ASP A 252 -1.05 21.99 -8.67
CA ASP A 252 -1.54 21.39 -7.43
C ASP A 252 -1.33 19.86 -7.40
N ASN A 253 -1.64 19.19 -8.51
CA ASN A 253 -1.48 17.75 -8.63
C ASN A 253 -0.01 17.31 -8.72
N LEU A 254 0.86 18.12 -9.34
CA LEU A 254 2.30 17.90 -9.39
C LEU A 254 2.96 18.11 -8.02
N LEU A 255 2.54 19.13 -7.26
CA LEU A 255 2.99 19.37 -5.88
C LEU A 255 2.48 18.28 -4.92
N LYS A 256 1.21 17.86 -5.04
CA LYS A 256 0.64 16.71 -4.33
C LYS A 256 1.39 15.40 -4.62
N PHE A 257 1.81 15.18 -5.87
CA PHE A 257 2.65 14.03 -6.24
C PHE A 257 4.07 14.16 -5.69
N LEU A 258 4.64 15.37 -5.65
CA LEU A 258 5.94 15.62 -5.01
C LEU A 258 5.89 15.36 -3.50
N ASP A 259 4.81 15.70 -2.81
CA ASP A 259 4.63 15.39 -1.39
C ASP A 259 4.51 13.89 -1.11
N TYR A 260 3.79 13.16 -1.98
CA TYR A 260 3.83 11.69 -1.97
C TYR A 260 5.27 11.16 -2.13
N VAL A 261 6.06 11.71 -3.06
CA VAL A 261 7.47 11.34 -3.29
C VAL A 261 8.39 11.69 -2.10
N LYS A 262 8.05 12.68 -1.26
CA LYS A 262 8.75 12.95 0.00
C LYS A 262 8.50 11.84 1.04
N ILE A 263 7.28 11.30 1.10
CA ILE A 263 6.87 10.25 2.06
C ILE A 263 7.34 8.85 1.61
N PHE A 264 7.33 8.60 0.30
CA PHE A 264 7.66 7.34 -0.36
C PHE A 264 8.74 7.57 -1.43
N PRO A 265 10.03 7.46 -1.07
CA PRO A 265 11.12 7.94 -1.92
C PRO A 265 11.35 7.08 -3.17
N ILE A 266 11.34 7.76 -4.31
CA ILE A 266 11.84 7.31 -5.63
C ILE A 266 13.34 6.99 -5.51
N ARG A 267 13.80 5.85 -6.03
CA ARG A 267 15.17 5.32 -5.85
C ARG A 267 15.99 5.20 -7.16
N SER A 268 15.34 5.32 -8.32
CA SER A 268 15.99 5.41 -9.65
C SER A 268 16.52 6.82 -9.95
N ALA A 269 17.17 7.00 -11.10
CA ALA A 269 17.66 8.32 -11.54
C ALA A 269 16.53 9.36 -11.74
N ARG A 270 15.29 8.90 -11.98
CA ARG A 270 14.09 9.75 -12.14
C ARG A 270 13.88 10.71 -10.96
N ARG A 271 14.29 10.33 -9.74
CA ARG A 271 14.24 11.18 -8.54
C ARG A 271 14.82 12.57 -8.80
N LYS A 272 15.93 12.65 -9.55
CA LYS A 272 16.66 13.91 -9.79
C LYS A 272 15.81 14.97 -10.50
N ARG A 273 14.85 14.58 -11.36
CA ARG A 273 13.93 15.52 -12.03
C ARG A 273 12.76 15.92 -11.13
N LEU A 274 12.20 15.00 -10.35
CA LEU A 274 11.01 15.26 -9.51
C LEU A 274 11.29 16.37 -8.48
N PHE A 275 12.48 16.41 -7.88
CA PHE A 275 12.87 17.49 -6.97
C PHE A 275 13.16 18.84 -7.67
N LEU A 276 13.03 18.93 -9.01
CA LEU A 276 13.07 20.19 -9.77
C LEU A 276 11.68 20.77 -10.04
N ILE A 277 10.58 20.09 -9.67
CA ILE A 277 9.20 20.60 -9.88
C ILE A 277 9.02 22.02 -9.31
N PRO A 278 9.44 22.36 -8.07
CA PRO A 278 9.27 23.73 -7.55
C PRO A 278 10.20 24.75 -8.23
N GLU A 279 11.33 24.29 -8.78
CA GLU A 279 12.26 25.16 -9.52
C GLU A 279 11.75 25.44 -10.93
N PHE A 280 10.99 24.53 -11.54
CA PHE A 280 10.28 24.78 -12.80
C PHE A 280 9.28 25.92 -12.61
N PHE A 281 8.36 25.83 -11.64
CA PHE A 281 7.35 26.86 -11.42
C PHE A 281 7.97 28.21 -11.08
N ARG A 282 8.94 28.27 -10.16
CA ARG A 282 9.70 29.49 -9.84
C ARG A 282 10.39 30.15 -11.05
N VAL A 283 10.78 29.39 -12.09
CA VAL A 283 11.41 29.95 -13.31
C VAL A 283 10.36 30.24 -14.40
N TYR A 284 9.23 29.54 -14.38
CA TYR A 284 8.05 29.82 -15.19
C TYR A 284 7.39 31.16 -14.79
N ASP A 285 7.22 31.42 -13.49
CA ASP A 285 6.62 32.66 -12.96
C ASP A 285 7.45 33.90 -13.29
N LEU A 286 8.78 33.74 -13.37
CA LEU A 286 9.73 34.77 -13.81
C LEU A 286 9.76 34.94 -15.34
N GLU A 287 8.79 34.35 -16.06
CA GLU A 287 8.65 34.28 -17.52
C GLU A 287 9.95 33.98 -18.29
N SER A 288 10.90 33.29 -17.64
CA SER A 288 12.30 33.27 -18.09
C SER A 288 12.49 32.47 -19.38
N TYR A 289 11.50 31.65 -19.75
CA TYR A 289 11.42 30.93 -21.01
C TYR A 289 11.11 31.83 -22.22
N LYS A 290 10.60 33.05 -22.02
CA LYS A 290 10.35 34.04 -23.08
C LYS A 290 11.56 34.96 -23.37
N ALA A 291 12.54 34.98 -22.46
CA ALA A 291 13.62 35.96 -22.49
C ALA A 291 14.77 35.52 -23.42
N SER A 292 15.43 36.48 -24.08
CA SER A 292 16.54 36.20 -25.00
C SER A 292 17.73 35.56 -24.29
N GLU A 293 18.43 34.64 -24.97
CA GLU A 293 19.48 33.80 -24.35
C GLU A 293 20.64 34.59 -23.71
N GLY A 294 20.96 35.78 -24.25
CA GLY A 294 21.96 36.68 -23.70
C GLY A 294 21.56 37.35 -22.37
N SER A 295 20.26 37.46 -22.09
CA SER A 295 19.73 38.10 -20.89
C SER A 295 19.95 37.29 -19.61
N ILE A 296 19.80 37.93 -18.44
CA ILE A 296 19.90 37.24 -17.14
C ILE A 296 18.80 36.17 -17.01
N LEU A 297 17.57 36.47 -17.43
CA LEU A 297 16.43 35.54 -17.38
C LEU A 297 16.61 34.36 -18.34
N GLY A 298 17.05 34.61 -19.59
CA GLY A 298 17.37 33.54 -20.54
C GLY A 298 18.48 32.62 -20.03
N LYS A 299 19.50 33.17 -19.35
CA LYS A 299 20.54 32.39 -18.65
C LYS A 299 19.98 31.57 -17.47
N VAL A 300 18.95 32.02 -16.78
CA VAL A 300 18.26 31.23 -15.75
C VAL A 300 17.49 30.06 -16.38
N TRP A 301 16.74 30.28 -17.45
CA TRP A 301 16.04 29.20 -18.17
C TRP A 301 16.99 28.18 -18.81
N SER A 302 18.09 28.65 -19.40
CA SER A 302 19.15 27.79 -19.95
C SER A 302 19.84 26.96 -18.85
N ARG A 303 20.12 27.54 -17.68
CA ARG A 303 20.63 26.80 -16.50
C ARG A 303 19.64 25.75 -16.00
N PHE A 304 18.35 26.09 -15.90
CA PHE A 304 17.30 25.13 -15.52
C PHE A 304 17.21 23.98 -16.54
N THR A 305 17.09 24.30 -17.83
CA THR A 305 17.03 23.34 -18.95
C THR A 305 18.24 22.40 -18.92
N THR A 306 19.44 22.95 -18.72
CA THR A 306 20.68 22.16 -18.58
C THR A 306 20.61 21.24 -17.37
N LYS A 307 20.17 21.72 -16.20
CA LYS A 307 20.02 20.93 -14.97
C LYS A 307 19.02 19.78 -15.15
N PHE A 308 17.88 20.06 -15.76
CA PHE A 308 16.81 19.11 -16.04
C PHE A 308 17.24 18.02 -17.03
N ASN A 309 17.96 18.38 -18.10
CA ASN A 309 18.40 17.43 -19.14
C ASN A 309 19.68 16.67 -18.79
N ARG A 310 20.61 17.26 -18.02
CA ARG A 310 21.85 16.58 -17.57
C ARG A 310 21.58 15.37 -16.68
N SER A 311 20.38 15.27 -16.07
CA SER A 311 19.92 14.06 -15.39
C SER A 311 19.80 12.82 -16.31
N PHE A 312 19.76 13.01 -17.64
CA PHE A 312 19.65 11.96 -18.67
C PHE A 312 20.92 11.81 -19.54
N HIS A 313 21.99 12.57 -19.31
CA HIS A 313 23.17 12.59 -20.20
C HIS A 313 24.52 12.65 -19.47
N THR A 314 25.01 11.46 -19.08
CA THR A 314 26.43 11.03 -18.89
C THR A 314 26.36 9.56 -18.45
N MET A 315 27.12 8.59 -18.96
CA MET A 315 28.22 8.61 -19.94
C MET A 315 27.89 7.75 -21.18
N SER A 316 27.96 8.32 -22.38
CA SER A 316 28.36 7.61 -23.59
C SER A 316 28.91 8.60 -24.60
N CYS A 317 30.10 8.32 -25.14
CA CYS A 317 30.83 9.14 -26.14
C CYS A 317 31.16 10.57 -25.68
N ASN A 318 32.27 10.75 -24.94
CA ASN A 318 33.03 12.00 -24.95
C ASN A 318 34.53 11.82 -24.63
N LEU A 319 35.11 10.69 -25.03
CA LEU A 319 36.52 10.34 -24.80
C LEU A 319 37.50 11.07 -25.73
N GLU A 320 37.00 11.64 -26.83
CA GLU A 320 37.82 12.33 -27.84
C GLU A 320 38.09 13.80 -27.46
N ASN A 321 37.12 14.51 -26.89
CA ASN A 321 37.27 15.93 -26.53
C ASN A 321 38.17 16.16 -25.31
N ILE A 322 38.34 15.19 -24.42
CA ILE A 322 39.17 15.33 -23.21
C ILE A 322 40.66 15.47 -23.56
N LYS A 323 41.12 14.93 -24.71
CA LYS A 323 42.51 15.12 -25.17
C LYS A 323 42.81 16.54 -25.68
N LYS A 324 41.82 17.41 -25.86
CA LYS A 324 41.98 18.74 -26.47
C LYS A 324 41.94 19.92 -25.49
N ILE A 325 41.80 19.66 -24.18
CA ILE A 325 41.66 20.69 -23.13
C ILE A 325 42.65 20.43 -21.98
N SER A 326 43.90 20.09 -22.32
CA SER A 326 45.03 19.98 -21.37
C SER A 326 46.07 21.10 -21.57
N SER A 327 45.72 22.14 -22.33
CA SER A 327 46.60 23.23 -22.73
C SER A 327 45.86 24.57 -22.80
N ASN A 328 45.47 25.09 -21.63
CA ASN A 328 45.68 26.49 -21.27
C ASN A 328 45.31 26.72 -19.80
N SER A 329 45.98 27.69 -19.18
CA SER A 329 46.11 27.82 -17.72
C SER A 329 45.71 29.20 -17.22
N ILE A 330 45.19 29.24 -15.98
CA ILE A 330 45.14 30.43 -15.09
C ILE A 330 44.19 31.55 -15.54
N ILE A 331 43.22 31.88 -14.68
CA ILE A 331 43.11 33.17 -13.99
C ILE A 331 42.16 33.00 -12.81
N GLU A 332 42.47 33.66 -11.70
CA GLU A 332 41.75 33.61 -10.42
C GLU A 332 40.52 34.55 -10.40
N LYS A 333 39.50 34.27 -9.57
CA LYS A 333 39.35 34.94 -8.26
C LYS A 333 38.14 34.51 -7.43
N ASN A 334 38.28 34.73 -6.12
CA ASN A 334 37.37 34.31 -5.06
C ASN A 334 36.10 35.16 -4.99
N ILE A 335 34.96 34.53 -4.70
CA ILE A 335 33.94 35.10 -3.80
C ILE A 335 33.43 33.94 -2.93
N GLU A 336 33.78 33.94 -1.64
CA GLU A 336 33.03 33.22 -0.61
C GLU A 336 31.97 34.16 -0.03
N ILE A 337 30.71 33.72 0.01
CA ILE A 337 29.67 34.36 0.83
C ILE A 337 28.89 33.25 1.55
N TYR A 338 28.93 33.28 2.88
CA TYR A 338 28.07 32.47 3.73
C TYR A 338 26.60 32.84 3.53
N ILE A 339 25.71 31.85 3.50
CA ILE A 339 24.28 32.05 3.75
C ILE A 339 23.86 31.11 4.89
N SER A 340 23.57 31.71 6.04
CA SER A 340 23.10 31.05 7.26
C SER A 340 21.62 30.67 7.17
N GLU A 341 21.23 29.61 7.88
CA GLU A 341 19.82 29.27 8.09
C GLU A 341 19.10 30.36 8.92
N PRO A 342 17.91 30.85 8.50
CA PRO A 342 17.08 31.71 9.31
C PRO A 342 16.02 30.90 10.08
N SER A 343 16.37 30.41 11.25
CA SER A 343 15.38 29.89 12.20
C SER A 343 14.66 31.04 12.92
N GLN A 344 13.37 31.27 12.66
CA GLN A 344 12.42 31.71 13.69
C GLN A 344 10.95 31.64 13.25
N THR A 345 10.13 31.04 14.11
CA THR A 345 8.67 31.13 14.05
C THR A 345 8.19 32.53 14.44
N LYS A 346 7.26 33.11 13.66
CA LYS A 346 6.46 34.26 14.09
C LYS A 346 4.97 33.96 13.88
N ILE A 347 4.24 33.85 14.99
CA ILE A 347 2.78 33.64 14.97
C ILE A 347 2.12 34.97 14.61
N LEU A 348 1.31 34.97 13.55
CA LEU A 348 0.54 36.13 13.11
C LEU A 348 -0.94 35.94 13.49
N ASN A 349 -1.32 36.50 14.64
CA ASN A 349 -2.72 36.59 15.04
C ASN A 349 -3.43 37.63 14.17
N LEU A 350 -4.36 37.18 13.31
CA LEU A 350 -5.24 38.08 12.56
C LEU A 350 -6.55 38.28 13.33
N THR A 351 -6.64 39.39 14.04
CA THR A 351 -7.88 39.86 14.68
C THR A 351 -8.81 40.51 13.66
N SER A 352 -9.94 39.88 13.36
CA SER A 352 -10.98 40.45 12.47
C SER A 352 -11.86 41.45 13.23
N THR A 353 -11.90 42.70 12.77
CA THR A 353 -12.78 43.76 13.29
C THR A 353 -14.19 43.68 12.70
N ASN A 354 -15.22 43.89 13.53
CA ASN A 354 -16.63 43.92 13.09
C ASN A 354 -17.07 45.31 12.60
N THR A 355 -17.87 45.34 11.53
CA THR A 355 -18.86 46.40 11.25
C THR A 355 -20.11 45.77 10.63
N SER A 356 -21.29 46.25 11.02
CA SER A 356 -22.62 45.71 10.67
C SER A 356 -23.22 46.33 9.40
N SER A 357 -24.13 45.65 8.67
CA SER A 357 -25.58 45.78 8.93
C SER A 357 -26.46 44.56 8.52
N THR A 358 -27.69 44.56 9.04
CA THR A 358 -28.76 43.54 9.09
C THR A 358 -29.62 43.42 7.79
N PRO A 359 -30.63 42.50 7.65
CA PRO A 359 -31.25 41.59 8.65
C PRO A 359 -31.51 40.09 8.28
N THR A 360 -31.48 39.27 9.34
CA THR A 360 -32.36 38.12 9.76
C THR A 360 -33.53 37.63 8.85
N PRO A 361 -33.87 36.31 8.87
CA PRO A 361 -34.27 35.57 10.08
C PRO A 361 -33.66 34.17 10.34
N THR A 362 -33.91 33.67 11.56
CA THR A 362 -33.27 32.51 12.23
C THR A 362 -34.12 31.23 12.19
N PRO A 363 -33.53 30.09 12.59
CA PRO A 363 -34.15 29.36 13.71
C PRO A 363 -33.18 28.81 14.79
N SER A 364 -33.57 29.02 16.05
CA SER A 364 -33.32 28.16 17.24
C SER A 364 -31.95 27.47 17.50
N SER A 365 -31.17 28.09 18.39
CA SER A 365 -30.56 27.46 19.59
C SER A 365 -29.98 26.02 19.50
N HIS A 366 -28.77 25.88 18.98
CA HIS A 366 -27.88 24.78 19.38
C HIS A 366 -27.33 25.00 20.80
N LYS A 367 -27.41 23.99 21.68
CA LYS A 367 -26.66 23.97 22.95
C LYS A 367 -25.17 23.77 22.65
N ASN A 368 -24.33 24.65 23.21
CA ASN A 368 -22.87 24.50 23.12
C ASN A 368 -22.41 23.17 23.73
N LEU A 369 -21.75 22.35 22.92
CA LEU A 369 -20.97 21.20 23.38
C LEU A 369 -19.54 21.67 23.60
N ASN A 370 -19.10 21.71 24.86
CA ASN A 370 -17.69 21.99 25.16
C ASN A 370 -16.80 20.92 24.50
N PRO A 371 -15.74 21.31 23.76
CA PRO A 371 -14.83 20.34 23.16
C PRO A 371 -14.08 19.57 24.26
N SER A 372 -14.20 18.25 24.26
CA SER A 372 -13.50 17.39 25.22
C SER A 372 -11.99 17.37 24.92
N THR A 373 -11.18 17.69 25.92
CA THR A 373 -9.71 17.85 25.85
C THR A 373 -8.94 16.53 25.75
N SER A 374 -9.47 15.56 24.99
CA SER A 374 -8.88 14.23 24.80
C SER A 374 -7.96 14.20 23.57
N ASN A 375 -6.68 14.52 23.75
CA ASN A 375 -5.63 14.43 22.72
C ASN A 375 -5.23 12.98 22.33
N ASN A 376 -6.10 11.99 22.58
CA ASN A 376 -5.86 10.58 22.28
C ASN A 376 -5.98 10.32 20.77
N LEU A 377 -4.85 9.97 20.13
CA LEU A 377 -4.81 9.48 18.76
C LEU A 377 -5.49 8.10 18.66
N VAL A 378 -6.74 8.08 18.21
CA VAL A 378 -7.45 6.84 17.86
C VAL A 378 -7.12 6.47 16.41
N ILE A 379 -6.65 5.24 16.18
CA ILE A 379 -6.36 4.75 14.83
C ILE A 379 -7.68 4.70 14.03
N TRP A 380 -7.68 5.29 12.83
CA TRP A 380 -8.86 5.27 11.97
C TRP A 380 -9.25 3.82 11.61
N GLY A 381 -10.50 3.45 11.89
CA GLY A 381 -10.97 2.07 11.76
C GLY A 381 -10.65 1.14 12.94
N SER A 382 -9.91 1.57 13.97
CA SER A 382 -9.77 0.79 15.21
C SER A 382 -11.00 0.99 16.10
N PHE A 383 -11.92 0.02 16.05
CA PHE A 383 -13.09 -0.01 16.91
C PHE A 383 -12.77 -0.53 18.32
N SER A 384 -11.84 0.13 19.01
CA SER A 384 -11.31 -0.24 20.34
C SER A 384 -12.34 -0.12 21.49
N ASN A 385 -13.56 0.30 21.19
CA ASN A 385 -14.67 0.38 22.13
C ASN A 385 -15.93 -0.24 21.50
N PHE A 386 -16.60 -1.14 22.22
CA PHE A 386 -17.91 -1.66 21.82
C PHE A 386 -18.92 -0.51 21.70
N ALA A 387 -19.23 -0.10 20.47
CA ALA A 387 -20.13 1.01 20.19
C ALA A 387 -21.59 0.77 20.67
N ILE A 388 -21.91 -0.45 21.09
CA ILE A 388 -23.18 -0.85 21.72
C ILE A 388 -23.56 0.10 22.87
N TYR A 389 -22.61 0.52 23.70
CA TYR A 389 -22.89 1.37 24.86
C TYR A 389 -22.98 2.88 24.55
N LYS A 390 -22.67 3.30 23.32
CA LYS A 390 -22.89 4.69 22.88
C LYS A 390 -24.34 4.81 22.41
N GLY A 391 -25.07 5.82 22.92
CA GLY A 391 -26.50 6.01 22.62
C GLY A 391 -26.79 6.44 21.17
N ARG A 392 -27.59 7.50 21.00
CA ARG A 392 -27.82 8.09 19.68
C ARG A 392 -26.54 8.82 19.22
N ILE A 393 -26.04 8.49 18.02
CA ILE A 393 -24.89 9.18 17.42
C ILE A 393 -25.34 10.39 16.59
N THR A 394 -24.46 11.39 16.46
CA THR A 394 -24.70 12.58 15.62
C THR A 394 -24.54 12.25 14.12
N THR A 395 -25.08 13.11 13.25
CA THR A 395 -25.01 12.93 11.80
C THR A 395 -23.57 12.85 11.30
N GLN A 396 -22.68 13.76 11.72
CA GLN A 396 -21.28 13.77 11.31
C GLN A 396 -20.58 12.47 11.71
N VAL A 397 -20.79 12.00 12.95
CA VAL A 397 -20.25 10.73 13.43
C VAL A 397 -20.83 9.55 12.64
N SER A 398 -22.08 9.60 12.20
CA SER A 398 -22.68 8.56 11.35
C SER A 398 -22.06 8.51 9.94
N GLU A 399 -21.65 9.65 9.40
CA GLU A 399 -21.01 9.77 8.07
C GLU A 399 -19.55 9.31 8.08
N MET A 400 -18.88 9.37 9.24
CA MET A 400 -17.55 8.81 9.46
C MET A 400 -17.50 7.27 9.45
N TYR A 401 -18.64 6.56 9.60
CA TYR A 401 -18.65 5.09 9.53
C TYR A 401 -18.48 4.61 8.09
N GLN A 402 -17.31 4.02 7.82
CA GLN A 402 -17.04 3.25 6.60
C GLN A 402 -16.75 1.78 6.95
N PHE A 403 -16.99 0.88 6.00
CA PHE A 403 -16.63 -0.53 6.14
C PHE A 403 -15.28 -0.78 5.46
N ASN A 404 -14.28 -1.19 6.26
CA ASN A 404 -13.02 -1.70 5.75
C ASN A 404 -13.26 -2.94 4.86
N ASN A 405 -12.26 -3.32 4.06
CA ASN A 405 -12.35 -4.39 3.05
C ASN A 405 -12.97 -5.68 3.62
N TYR A 406 -12.45 -6.21 4.73
CA TYR A 406 -12.93 -7.46 5.31
C TYR A 406 -14.42 -7.40 5.77
N PRO A 407 -14.86 -6.47 6.64
CA PRO A 407 -16.29 -6.32 6.95
C PRO A 407 -17.17 -6.09 5.71
N ARG A 408 -16.69 -5.37 4.69
CA ARG A 408 -17.43 -5.17 3.44
C ARG A 408 -17.67 -6.49 2.71
N SER A 409 -16.65 -7.33 2.54
CA SER A 409 -16.78 -8.64 1.89
C SER A 409 -17.68 -9.59 2.67
N VAL A 410 -17.63 -9.56 4.02
CA VAL A 410 -18.58 -10.27 4.88
C VAL A 410 -20.02 -9.81 4.58
N ILE A 411 -20.28 -8.49 4.46
CA ILE A 411 -21.62 -7.99 4.07
C ILE A 411 -22.04 -8.53 2.69
N ILE A 412 -21.15 -8.57 1.70
CA ILE A 412 -21.49 -9.10 0.36
C ILE A 412 -21.95 -10.56 0.44
N GLY A 413 -21.20 -11.42 1.15
CA GLY A 413 -21.58 -12.83 1.32
C GLY A 413 -22.88 -13.03 2.10
N LEU A 414 -23.11 -12.19 3.11
CA LEU A 414 -24.36 -12.20 3.88
C LEU A 414 -25.55 -11.65 3.09
N LEU A 415 -25.35 -10.66 2.20
CA LEU A 415 -26.40 -10.15 1.30
C LEU A 415 -26.72 -11.14 0.18
N LEU A 416 -25.78 -11.98 -0.25
CA LEU A 416 -26.08 -13.14 -1.10
C LEU A 416 -26.81 -14.27 -0.35
N SER A 417 -26.96 -14.18 0.97
CA SER A 417 -27.69 -15.15 1.81
C SER A 417 -28.65 -14.49 2.82
N ASP A 418 -28.62 -14.91 4.09
CA ASP A 418 -29.63 -14.65 5.13
C ASP A 418 -29.79 -13.18 5.57
N ALA A 419 -28.88 -12.27 5.21
CA ALA A 419 -28.98 -10.87 5.60
C ALA A 419 -29.81 -10.04 4.61
N TRP A 420 -30.35 -8.93 5.12
CA TRP A 420 -31.12 -7.98 4.33
C TRP A 420 -30.80 -6.53 4.74
N LEU A 421 -31.01 -5.60 3.81
CA LEU A 421 -31.03 -4.17 4.11
C LEU A 421 -32.49 -3.72 4.28
N ILE A 422 -32.72 -2.82 5.24
CA ILE A 422 -34.06 -2.29 5.52
C ILE A 422 -33.98 -0.83 6.01
N TYR A 423 -34.92 -0.01 5.55
CA TYR A 423 -35.16 1.33 6.10
C TYR A 423 -36.05 1.23 7.35
N SER A 424 -35.71 1.94 8.41
CA SER A 424 -36.37 1.79 9.72
C SER A 424 -37.84 2.25 9.76
N SER A 425 -38.25 3.09 8.82
CA SER A 425 -39.61 3.63 8.69
C SER A 425 -39.83 4.13 7.27
N LYS A 426 -41.10 4.34 6.87
CA LYS A 426 -41.43 5.12 5.66
C LYS A 426 -40.81 6.52 5.82
N GLY A 427 -40.00 6.94 4.85
CA GLY A 427 -39.26 8.22 4.88
C GLY A 427 -37.86 8.17 5.53
N ALA A 428 -37.40 7.03 6.09
CA ALA A 428 -36.02 6.93 6.57
C ALA A 428 -35.02 6.92 5.40
N ILE A 429 -34.00 7.79 5.46
CA ILE A 429 -33.07 8.03 4.34
C ILE A 429 -31.87 7.06 4.36
N THR A 430 -31.52 6.47 5.51
CA THR A 430 -30.43 5.49 5.65
C THR A 430 -30.97 4.09 5.95
N PRO A 431 -30.47 3.04 5.27
CA PRO A 431 -30.82 1.67 5.60
C PRO A 431 -29.91 1.13 6.71
N ARG A 432 -30.34 0.06 7.36
CA ARG A 432 -29.55 -0.78 8.28
C ARG A 432 -29.50 -2.21 7.78
N ILE A 433 -28.46 -2.96 8.15
CA ILE A 433 -28.41 -4.41 7.96
C ILE A 433 -29.23 -5.06 9.07
N GLY A 434 -30.09 -6.02 8.70
CA GLY A 434 -30.60 -7.06 9.58
C GLY A 434 -29.97 -8.40 9.23
N PHE A 435 -29.63 -9.17 10.26
CA PHE A 435 -29.16 -10.56 10.11
C PHE A 435 -29.78 -11.42 11.21
N LYS A 436 -30.15 -12.66 10.86
CA LYS A 436 -30.83 -13.62 11.73
C LYS A 436 -30.30 -15.03 11.48
N GLN A 437 -30.22 -15.83 12.54
CA GLN A 437 -29.98 -17.28 12.47
C GLN A 437 -30.82 -18.01 13.53
N SER A 438 -30.96 -19.34 13.39
CA SER A 438 -31.46 -20.23 14.44
C SER A 438 -30.40 -20.49 15.52
N LEU A 439 -30.81 -20.92 16.72
CA LEU A 439 -29.87 -21.11 17.84
C LEU A 439 -28.80 -22.19 17.60
N ASP A 440 -29.05 -23.18 16.75
CA ASP A 440 -28.05 -24.20 16.38
C ASP A 440 -26.88 -23.65 15.56
N LYS A 441 -26.98 -22.40 15.06
CA LYS A 441 -25.91 -21.67 14.36
C LYS A 441 -25.31 -20.54 15.22
N PHE A 442 -25.40 -20.66 16.55
CA PHE A 442 -24.95 -19.64 17.50
C PHE A 442 -23.51 -19.16 17.26
N TYR A 443 -22.54 -20.07 17.06
CA TYR A 443 -21.13 -19.71 16.91
C TYR A 443 -20.88 -18.87 15.64
N TYR A 444 -21.38 -19.30 14.48
CA TYR A 444 -21.36 -18.49 13.25
C TYR A 444 -22.06 -17.15 13.42
N PHE A 445 -23.25 -17.14 14.04
CA PHE A 445 -24.00 -15.92 14.31
C PHE A 445 -23.21 -14.95 15.21
N PHE A 446 -22.51 -15.46 16.23
CA PHE A 446 -21.72 -14.65 17.15
C PHE A 446 -20.39 -14.18 16.52
N LYS A 447 -19.75 -14.97 15.65
CA LYS A 447 -18.61 -14.54 14.83
C LYS A 447 -19.01 -13.35 13.94
N VAL A 448 -20.15 -13.47 13.26
CA VAL A 448 -20.73 -12.38 12.45
C VAL A 448 -21.09 -11.17 13.31
N PHE A 449 -21.76 -11.37 14.47
CA PHE A 449 -22.06 -10.27 15.39
C PHE A 449 -20.80 -9.56 15.90
N SER A 450 -19.73 -10.29 16.22
CA SER A 450 -18.47 -9.69 16.69
C SER A 450 -17.90 -8.69 15.68
N ILE A 451 -17.89 -9.07 14.39
CA ILE A 451 -17.45 -8.23 13.27
C ILE A 451 -18.33 -6.97 13.12
N PHE A 452 -19.65 -7.08 13.32
CA PHE A 452 -20.58 -5.96 13.18
C PHE A 452 -20.91 -5.21 14.49
N SER A 453 -20.41 -5.67 15.64
CA SER A 453 -20.69 -5.09 16.95
C SER A 453 -20.32 -3.59 17.08
N PRO A 454 -19.28 -3.04 16.39
CA PRO A 454 -19.02 -1.60 16.38
C PRO A 454 -20.04 -0.78 15.58
N PHE A 455 -20.83 -1.42 14.72
CA PHE A 455 -21.86 -0.79 13.90
C PHE A 455 -23.26 -0.97 14.52
N CYS A 456 -23.38 -1.71 15.62
CA CYS A 456 -24.63 -1.98 16.32
C CYS A 456 -24.94 -0.94 17.42
N GLN A 457 -26.21 -0.90 17.85
CA GLN A 457 -26.67 -0.13 19.01
C GLN A 457 -27.07 -1.03 20.20
N SER A 458 -27.32 -2.31 19.96
CA SER A 458 -27.67 -3.29 20.99
C SER A 458 -26.88 -4.58 20.80
N PHE A 459 -26.85 -5.42 21.83
CA PHE A 459 -26.59 -6.84 21.68
C PHE A 459 -27.69 -7.53 20.85
N PRO A 460 -27.48 -8.79 20.40
CA PRO A 460 -28.50 -9.56 19.70
C PRO A 460 -29.75 -9.78 20.56
N SER A 461 -30.91 -9.80 19.91
CA SER A 461 -32.20 -10.12 20.52
C SER A 461 -32.64 -11.55 20.19
N LEU A 462 -33.28 -12.21 21.17
CA LEU A 462 -33.93 -13.50 20.98
C LEU A 462 -35.26 -13.31 20.22
N ILE A 463 -35.45 -14.04 19.13
CA ILE A 463 -36.72 -14.17 18.42
C ILE A 463 -37.31 -15.55 18.72
N ILE A 464 -38.57 -15.56 19.18
CA ILE A 464 -39.41 -16.75 19.22
C ILE A 464 -40.34 -16.71 18.01
N GLY A 465 -40.13 -17.60 17.03
CA GLY A 465 -41.01 -17.77 15.88
C GLY A 465 -41.91 -18.99 16.07
N ARG A 466 -43.18 -18.92 15.66
CA ARG A 466 -44.10 -20.07 15.67
C ARG A 466 -44.23 -20.64 14.26
N ARG A 467 -43.92 -21.92 14.09
CA ARG A 467 -44.26 -22.69 12.88
C ARG A 467 -45.19 -23.82 13.30
N ASN A 468 -46.46 -23.71 12.91
CA ASN A 468 -47.55 -24.60 13.32
C ASN A 468 -47.62 -24.72 14.86
N ILE A 469 -47.46 -25.93 15.40
CA ILE A 469 -47.46 -26.23 16.84
C ILE A 469 -46.09 -25.91 17.46
N THR A 470 -44.99 -26.04 16.71
CA THR A 470 -43.62 -25.92 17.24
C THR A 470 -43.18 -24.46 17.43
N ARG A 471 -42.52 -24.20 18.58
CA ARG A 471 -41.76 -22.97 18.83
C ARG A 471 -40.36 -23.13 18.24
N THR A 472 -39.93 -22.14 17.47
CA THR A 472 -38.59 -22.04 16.89
C THR A 472 -37.87 -20.87 17.52
N TYR A 473 -36.60 -21.05 17.86
CA TYR A 473 -35.78 -20.06 18.56
C TYR A 473 -34.60 -19.64 17.68
N GLY A 474 -34.29 -18.36 17.66
CA GLY A 474 -33.16 -17.81 16.92
C GLY A 474 -32.76 -16.44 17.43
N LEU A 475 -31.61 -15.97 16.98
CA LEU A 475 -31.09 -14.64 17.31
C LEU A 475 -31.13 -13.74 16.08
N ASN A 476 -31.28 -12.45 16.30
CA ASN A 476 -31.00 -11.43 15.30
C ASN A 476 -30.24 -10.25 15.91
N PHE A 477 -29.55 -9.49 15.07
CA PHE A 477 -29.12 -8.14 15.39
C PHE A 477 -29.45 -7.19 14.24
N TYR A 478 -29.40 -5.90 14.52
CA TYR A 478 -29.44 -4.86 13.51
C TYR A 478 -28.26 -3.90 13.70
N THR A 479 -27.65 -3.48 12.60
CA THR A 479 -26.76 -2.31 12.65
C THR A 479 -27.58 -1.04 12.93
N ARG A 480 -26.87 0.04 13.23
CA ARG A 480 -27.38 1.41 13.07
C ARG A 480 -27.73 1.65 11.60
N SER A 481 -28.61 2.61 11.34
CA SER A 481 -28.95 3.05 9.98
C SER A 481 -27.87 4.01 9.48
N LEU A 482 -26.96 3.55 8.62
CA LEU A 482 -25.71 4.24 8.28
C LEU A 482 -25.68 4.76 6.82
N PRO A 483 -25.08 5.95 6.56
CA PRO A 483 -24.95 6.50 5.21
C PRO A 483 -24.26 5.56 4.21
N CYS A 484 -23.18 4.88 4.61
CA CYS A 484 -22.44 3.96 3.76
C CYS A 484 -23.27 2.76 3.27
N LEU A 485 -24.29 2.33 4.02
CA LEU A 485 -25.20 1.26 3.63
C LEU A 485 -26.14 1.66 2.47
N LYS A 486 -26.32 2.96 2.19
CA LYS A 486 -27.06 3.43 1.00
C LYS A 486 -26.47 2.89 -0.30
N ILE A 487 -25.14 2.80 -0.40
CA ILE A 487 -24.44 2.34 -1.60
C ILE A 487 -24.73 0.85 -1.83
N LEU A 488 -24.58 0.04 -0.78
CA LEU A 488 -24.90 -1.40 -0.84
C LEU A 488 -26.40 -1.65 -1.12
N HIS A 489 -27.30 -0.82 -0.59
CA HIS A 489 -28.72 -0.92 -0.93
C HIS A 489 -28.98 -0.62 -2.42
N LYS A 490 -28.34 0.41 -3.00
CA LYS A 490 -28.46 0.70 -4.44
C LYS A 490 -27.88 -0.42 -5.32
N MET A 491 -26.88 -1.16 -4.84
CA MET A 491 -26.28 -2.30 -5.56
C MET A 491 -27.11 -3.58 -5.50
N PHE A 492 -27.71 -3.90 -4.35
CA PHE A 492 -28.35 -5.19 -4.09
C PHE A 492 -29.88 -5.17 -4.11
N TYR A 493 -30.53 -4.01 -4.31
CA TYR A 493 -31.98 -3.90 -4.35
C TYR A 493 -32.47 -3.04 -5.52
N SER A 494 -33.37 -3.60 -6.32
CA SER A 494 -34.12 -2.90 -7.37
C SER A 494 -35.61 -3.10 -7.12
N ASN A 495 -36.41 -2.02 -7.17
CA ASN A 495 -37.85 -2.03 -6.85
C ASN A 495 -38.18 -2.75 -5.53
N ASN A 496 -37.35 -2.55 -4.50
CA ASN A 496 -37.37 -3.23 -3.18
C ASN A 496 -37.18 -4.76 -3.20
N LYS A 497 -36.98 -5.40 -4.37
CA LYS A 497 -36.56 -6.81 -4.48
C LYS A 497 -35.04 -6.92 -4.44
N LYS A 498 -34.52 -7.94 -3.74
CA LYS A 498 -33.08 -8.26 -3.73
C LYS A 498 -32.65 -8.75 -5.12
N VAL A 499 -31.53 -8.25 -5.63
CA VAL A 499 -30.92 -8.58 -6.93
C VAL A 499 -29.41 -8.77 -6.78
N VAL A 500 -28.76 -9.40 -7.76
CA VAL A 500 -27.29 -9.51 -7.80
C VAL A 500 -26.74 -8.36 -8.64
N PRO A 501 -25.81 -7.51 -8.15
CA PRO A 501 -25.27 -6.42 -8.95
C PRO A 501 -24.53 -6.93 -10.19
N GLN A 502 -24.50 -6.14 -11.27
CA GLN A 502 -23.75 -6.47 -12.48
C GLN A 502 -22.26 -6.68 -12.19
N GLU A 503 -21.69 -5.80 -11.37
CA GLU A 503 -20.28 -5.80 -10.94
C GLU A 503 -19.92 -6.88 -9.89
N ILE A 504 -20.80 -7.87 -9.64
CA ILE A 504 -20.59 -8.90 -8.59
C ILE A 504 -19.27 -9.67 -8.76
N TYR A 505 -18.73 -9.77 -9.98
CA TYR A 505 -17.42 -10.36 -10.25
C TYR A 505 -16.30 -9.76 -9.38
N HIS A 506 -16.33 -8.45 -9.16
CA HIS A 506 -15.31 -7.75 -8.36
C HIS A 506 -15.50 -8.01 -6.86
N TYR A 507 -16.74 -8.11 -6.39
CA TYR A 507 -17.11 -8.16 -4.97
C TYR A 507 -17.22 -9.58 -4.38
N LEU A 508 -17.43 -10.62 -5.19
CA LEU A 508 -17.49 -12.01 -4.73
C LEU A 508 -16.07 -12.57 -4.54
N ASP A 509 -15.39 -12.11 -3.50
CA ASP A 509 -14.08 -12.62 -3.04
C ASP A 509 -14.21 -13.91 -2.18
N PRO A 510 -13.10 -14.54 -1.73
CA PRO A 510 -13.16 -15.73 -0.89
C PRO A 510 -13.92 -15.57 0.43
N VAL A 511 -13.93 -14.36 1.02
CA VAL A 511 -14.63 -14.07 2.27
C VAL A 511 -16.14 -13.97 2.01
N ALA A 512 -16.53 -13.27 0.94
CA ALA A 512 -17.91 -13.20 0.50
C ALA A 512 -18.45 -14.59 0.13
N LEU A 513 -17.66 -15.40 -0.59
CA LEU A 513 -18.02 -16.77 -0.94
C LEU A 513 -18.15 -17.68 0.30
N ALA A 514 -17.27 -17.54 1.28
CA ALA A 514 -17.33 -18.27 2.55
C ALA A 514 -18.59 -17.94 3.36
N HIS A 515 -18.97 -16.66 3.44
CA HIS A 515 -20.18 -16.23 4.15
C HIS A 515 -21.48 -16.62 3.41
N TRP A 516 -21.49 -16.53 2.07
CA TRP A 516 -22.60 -17.03 1.25
C TRP A 516 -22.79 -18.55 1.41
N THR A 517 -21.70 -19.31 1.38
CA THR A 517 -21.68 -20.76 1.64
C THR A 517 -22.14 -21.08 3.07
N SER A 518 -21.72 -20.28 4.06
CA SER A 518 -22.13 -20.45 5.45
C SER A 518 -23.63 -20.24 5.66
N GLY A 519 -24.25 -19.27 4.98
CA GLY A 519 -25.71 -19.07 4.97
C GLY A 519 -26.45 -20.09 4.11
N ASP A 520 -26.39 -19.94 2.79
CA ASP A 520 -27.23 -20.66 1.81
C ASP A 520 -26.62 -21.94 1.22
N GLY A 521 -25.43 -22.34 1.68
CA GLY A 521 -24.84 -23.63 1.31
C GLY A 521 -25.58 -24.83 1.90
N GLN A 522 -25.94 -25.79 1.05
CA GLN A 522 -26.52 -27.08 1.37
C GLN A 522 -25.60 -28.20 0.87
N GLN A 523 -24.94 -28.87 1.82
CA GLN A 523 -24.16 -30.09 1.66
C GLN A 523 -24.90 -31.14 0.82
N ARG A 524 -24.20 -31.81 -0.09
CA ARG A 524 -24.67 -33.00 -0.84
C ARG A 524 -23.56 -34.05 -0.87
N GLU A 525 -23.94 -35.28 -1.21
CA GLU A 525 -23.03 -36.43 -1.32
C GLU A 525 -21.81 -36.11 -2.22
N TYR A 526 -22.06 -35.76 -3.48
CA TYR A 526 -21.03 -35.44 -4.48
C TYR A 526 -20.91 -33.93 -4.78
N GLY A 527 -21.01 -33.05 -3.78
CA GLY A 527 -20.81 -31.61 -3.98
C GLY A 527 -21.53 -30.68 -3.02
N LEU A 528 -21.70 -29.43 -3.44
CA LEU A 528 -22.43 -28.38 -2.70
C LEU A 528 -23.55 -27.79 -3.57
N VAL A 529 -24.73 -27.55 -2.98
CA VAL A 529 -25.75 -26.69 -3.57
C VAL A 529 -25.72 -25.34 -2.86
N LEU A 530 -25.65 -24.24 -3.59
CA LEU A 530 -25.96 -22.90 -3.08
C LEU A 530 -27.42 -22.60 -3.42
N CYS A 531 -28.23 -22.35 -2.41
CA CYS A 531 -29.61 -21.89 -2.58
C CYS A 531 -29.61 -20.46 -3.17
N THR A 532 -30.45 -20.24 -4.18
CA THR A 532 -30.58 -18.93 -4.86
C THR A 532 -32.03 -18.58 -5.18
N ASP A 533 -32.97 -19.20 -4.45
CA ASP A 533 -34.41 -19.24 -4.70
C ASP A 533 -35.08 -17.84 -4.74
N SER A 534 -34.46 -16.82 -4.12
CA SER A 534 -34.93 -15.43 -4.16
C SER A 534 -34.51 -14.63 -5.40
N PHE A 535 -33.52 -15.11 -6.16
CA PHE A 535 -32.87 -14.40 -7.27
C PHE A 535 -33.49 -14.77 -8.64
N THR A 536 -33.29 -13.92 -9.65
CA THR A 536 -33.74 -14.22 -11.02
C THR A 536 -32.83 -15.22 -11.73
N ILE A 537 -33.28 -15.87 -12.80
CA ILE A 537 -32.40 -16.75 -13.59
C ILE A 537 -31.19 -15.98 -14.16
N GLN A 538 -31.36 -14.70 -14.51
CA GLN A 538 -30.28 -13.82 -14.96
C GLN A 538 -29.24 -13.57 -13.85
N ASP A 539 -29.69 -13.38 -12.60
CA ASP A 539 -28.82 -13.26 -11.42
C ASP A 539 -28.07 -14.58 -11.13
N VAL A 540 -28.75 -15.72 -11.22
CA VAL A 540 -28.15 -17.05 -11.00
C VAL A 540 -27.10 -17.36 -12.08
N VAL A 541 -27.38 -17.06 -13.36
CA VAL A 541 -26.40 -17.15 -14.45
C VAL A 541 -25.20 -16.23 -14.19
N ARG A 542 -25.42 -15.00 -13.71
CA ARG A 542 -24.33 -14.06 -13.36
C ARG A 542 -23.44 -14.64 -12.25
N LEU A 543 -24.02 -15.21 -11.21
CA LEU A 543 -23.28 -15.86 -10.12
C LEU A 543 -22.49 -17.09 -10.61
N VAL A 544 -23.09 -17.96 -11.44
CA VAL A 544 -22.41 -19.10 -12.06
C VAL A 544 -21.22 -18.64 -12.91
N ASN A 545 -21.38 -17.60 -13.71
CA ASN A 545 -20.29 -17.05 -14.52
C ASN A 545 -19.13 -16.54 -13.65
N VAL A 546 -19.38 -15.93 -12.49
CA VAL A 546 -18.29 -15.55 -11.57
C VAL A 546 -17.62 -16.77 -10.95
N LEU A 547 -18.37 -17.79 -10.52
CA LEU A 547 -17.80 -19.01 -9.95
C LEU A 547 -16.90 -19.77 -10.95
N ILE A 548 -17.28 -19.80 -12.23
CA ILE A 548 -16.46 -20.33 -13.31
C ILE A 548 -15.24 -19.43 -13.58
N LEU A 549 -15.45 -18.14 -13.85
CA LEU A 549 -14.38 -17.24 -14.33
C LEU A 549 -13.37 -16.83 -13.26
N ARG A 550 -13.79 -16.71 -11.99
CA ARG A 550 -12.92 -16.26 -10.87
C ARG A 550 -12.29 -17.42 -10.10
N TYR A 551 -12.96 -18.58 -10.03
CA TYR A 551 -12.54 -19.71 -9.20
C TYR A 551 -12.34 -21.03 -9.97
N ASN A 552 -12.56 -21.03 -11.30
CA ASN A 552 -12.46 -22.22 -12.15
C ASN A 552 -13.35 -23.41 -11.70
N PHE A 553 -14.44 -23.13 -10.96
CA PHE A 553 -15.30 -24.18 -10.43
C PHE A 553 -16.16 -24.81 -11.53
N LYS A 554 -16.24 -26.15 -11.54
CA LYS A 554 -17.24 -26.88 -12.32
C LYS A 554 -18.61 -26.81 -11.62
N CYS A 555 -19.29 -25.69 -11.81
CA CYS A 555 -20.66 -25.48 -11.31
C CYS A 555 -21.68 -25.31 -12.45
N PHE A 556 -22.94 -25.65 -12.17
CA PHE A 556 -24.05 -25.56 -13.12
C PHE A 556 -25.37 -25.32 -12.40
N ILE A 557 -26.34 -24.75 -13.12
CA ILE A 557 -27.69 -24.49 -12.59
C ILE A 557 -28.46 -25.81 -12.49
N ARG A 558 -29.15 -26.02 -11.37
CA ARG A 558 -30.18 -27.05 -11.20
C ARG A 558 -31.46 -26.41 -10.72
N THR A 559 -32.54 -26.57 -11.48
CA THR A 559 -33.89 -26.25 -11.04
C THR A 559 -34.37 -27.36 -10.10
N ASN A 560 -34.99 -27.00 -8.97
CA ASN A 560 -35.61 -27.97 -8.06
C ASN A 560 -37.06 -28.29 -8.48
N ASN A 561 -37.68 -29.26 -7.80
CA ASN A 561 -39.07 -29.67 -8.05
C ASN A 561 -40.12 -28.56 -7.79
N THR A 562 -39.73 -27.41 -7.21
CA THR A 562 -40.61 -26.24 -6.98
C THR A 562 -40.30 -25.08 -7.95
N GLY A 563 -39.53 -25.32 -9.02
CA GLY A 563 -39.19 -24.31 -10.04
C GLY A 563 -38.11 -23.30 -9.64
N HIS A 564 -37.50 -23.43 -8.47
CA HIS A 564 -36.41 -22.54 -8.03
C HIS A 564 -35.08 -22.99 -8.61
N ASN A 565 -34.33 -22.04 -9.17
CA ASN A 565 -33.01 -22.26 -9.73
C ASN A 565 -31.95 -22.12 -8.63
N ARG A 566 -31.14 -23.17 -8.46
CA ARG A 566 -30.02 -23.26 -7.51
C ARG A 566 -28.71 -23.54 -8.25
N ILE A 567 -27.60 -23.21 -7.61
CA ILE A 567 -26.26 -23.47 -8.18
C ILE A 567 -25.71 -24.74 -7.54
N TYR A 568 -25.34 -25.73 -8.35
CA TYR A 568 -24.65 -26.93 -7.90
C TYR A 568 -23.16 -26.84 -8.27
N ILE A 569 -22.28 -26.92 -7.27
CA ILE A 569 -20.84 -27.06 -7.43
C ILE A 569 -20.51 -28.56 -7.37
N SER A 570 -19.87 -29.08 -8.42
CA SER A 570 -19.48 -30.48 -8.52
C SER A 570 -18.37 -30.82 -7.52
N GLU A 571 -18.40 -32.06 -7.01
CA GLU A 571 -17.28 -32.76 -6.37
C GLU A 571 -15.90 -32.39 -6.92
N LYS A 572 -15.75 -32.32 -8.26
CA LYS A 572 -14.50 -31.99 -8.96
C LYS A 572 -13.93 -30.59 -8.67
N SER A 573 -14.62 -29.76 -7.91
CA SER A 573 -14.15 -28.46 -7.42
C SER A 573 -14.39 -28.26 -5.92
N MET A 574 -14.74 -29.33 -5.18
CA MET A 574 -14.95 -29.25 -3.73
C MET A 574 -13.64 -29.03 -2.97
N ASP A 575 -12.51 -29.57 -3.44
CA ASP A 575 -11.22 -29.36 -2.78
C ASP A 575 -10.64 -27.96 -3.04
N ASP A 576 -10.82 -27.42 -4.24
CA ASP A 576 -10.55 -26.00 -4.53
C ASP A 576 -11.43 -25.11 -3.63
N LEU A 577 -12.74 -25.38 -3.58
CA LEU A 577 -13.69 -24.64 -2.74
C LEU A 577 -13.28 -24.70 -1.26
N ARG A 578 -13.02 -25.89 -0.71
CA ARG A 578 -12.54 -26.09 0.67
C ARG A 578 -11.30 -25.24 0.94
N THR A 579 -10.31 -25.28 0.05
CA THR A 579 -9.06 -24.52 0.17
C THR A 579 -9.31 -23.01 0.17
N ILE A 580 -10.28 -22.53 -0.63
CA ILE A 580 -10.62 -21.12 -0.77
C ILE A 580 -11.45 -20.59 0.41
N VAL A 581 -12.47 -21.33 0.89
CA VAL A 581 -13.42 -20.79 1.90
C VAL A 581 -13.17 -21.20 3.34
N SER A 582 -12.57 -22.38 3.60
CA SER A 582 -12.40 -22.88 4.98
C SER A 582 -11.62 -21.92 5.91
N PRO A 583 -10.57 -21.19 5.46
CA PRO A 583 -9.87 -20.20 6.30
C PRO A 583 -10.75 -19.05 6.81
N TYR A 584 -11.87 -18.77 6.14
CA TYR A 584 -12.76 -17.64 6.46
C TYR A 584 -14.07 -18.09 7.14
N MET A 585 -14.49 -19.34 6.94
CA MET A 585 -15.66 -19.94 7.60
C MET A 585 -15.49 -20.03 9.12
N GLU A 586 -16.57 -20.38 9.81
CA GLU A 586 -16.59 -20.70 11.23
C GLU A 586 -16.68 -22.22 11.40
N ALA A 587 -16.06 -22.78 12.45
CA ALA A 587 -15.93 -24.22 12.64
C ALA A 587 -17.29 -24.95 12.65
N SER A 588 -18.30 -24.37 13.32
CA SER A 588 -19.68 -24.88 13.35
C SER A 588 -20.42 -24.80 11.99
N MET A 589 -19.79 -24.27 10.93
CA MET A 589 -20.29 -24.29 9.55
C MET A 589 -19.48 -25.17 8.58
N LEU A 590 -18.32 -25.69 8.97
CA LEU A 590 -17.47 -26.50 8.07
C LEU A 590 -18.13 -27.81 7.60
N TYR A 591 -19.12 -28.33 8.33
CA TYR A 591 -19.92 -29.49 7.92
C TYR A 591 -20.50 -29.32 6.51
N LYS A 592 -20.85 -28.09 6.10
CA LYS A 592 -21.42 -27.77 4.79
C LYS A 592 -20.53 -28.17 3.61
N LEU A 593 -19.22 -28.34 3.84
CA LEU A 593 -18.22 -28.69 2.83
C LEU A 593 -17.90 -30.20 2.76
N ASN A 594 -18.67 -31.05 3.46
CA ASN A 594 -18.27 -32.43 3.78
C ASN A 594 -16.86 -32.47 4.43
N TYR A 595 -16.53 -31.50 5.28
CA TYR A 595 -15.22 -31.42 5.92
C TYR A 595 -15.21 -32.20 7.24
N VAL A 596 -14.64 -33.41 7.21
CA VAL A 596 -14.28 -34.17 8.41
C VAL A 596 -12.86 -33.78 8.79
N SER A 597 -12.63 -33.38 10.04
CA SER A 597 -11.29 -33.16 10.57
C SER A 597 -10.51 -34.48 10.57
N LYS A 598 -9.40 -34.51 9.83
CA LYS A 598 -8.35 -35.54 9.92
C LYS A 598 -7.28 -35.10 10.91
#